data_AF-A0A497P6S0-F1
#
_entry.id   AF-A0A497P6S0-F1
#
_cell.length_a   1.000
_cell.length_b   1.000
_cell.length_c   1.000
_cell.angle_alpha   90.00
_cell.angle_beta   90.00
_cell.angle_gamma   90.00
#
_symmetry.space_group_name_H-M   'P 1'
#
loop_
_entity.id
_entity.type
_entity.pdbx_description
1 polymer ?
#
loop_
_entity_poly.entity_id
_entity_poly.type
_entity_poly.pdbx_seq_one_letter_code
_entity_poly.pdbx_strand_id
1 'polypeptide(L)'
;MSDIKTCKCCNKTKKVSEFTKDSSTFDGIRTKCKACQRKVYSNYSERNKKAIANRVQERRYLAKYGYTKEQLQQMIESGKYKICYSCNMILTLDYFRTTGEGIKFTEKCKTCR
;
A
#
# COMPACT_ATOMS: atom_id res chain seq x y z
N MET A 1 37.43 8.06 16.55
CA MET A 1 36.48 8.10 17.68
C MET A 1 35.46 6.98 17.49
N SER A 2 35.32 6.11 18.48
CA SER A 2 34.43 4.94 18.39
C SER A 2 33.04 5.34 18.85
N ASP A 3 32.19 5.78 17.93
CA ASP A 3 30.81 6.19 18.26
C ASP A 3 30.00 4.96 18.70
N ILE A 4 29.87 4.80 20.01
CA ILE A 4 29.10 3.76 20.66
C ILE A 4 27.86 4.35 21.32
N LYS A 5 26.75 3.64 21.23
CA LYS A 5 25.46 4.01 21.81
C LYS A 5 24.86 2.81 22.54
N THR A 6 24.22 3.07 23.67
CA THR A 6 23.53 2.03 24.46
C THR A 6 22.09 1.89 23.99
N CYS A 7 21.70 0.66 23.63
CA CYS A 7 20.34 0.36 23.20
C CYS A 7 19.39 0.36 24.41
N LYS A 8 18.33 1.18 24.39
CA LYS A 8 17.32 1.25 25.47
C LYS A 8 16.40 0.02 25.59
N CYS A 9 16.49 -0.93 24.66
CA CYS A 9 15.66 -2.14 24.65
C CYS A 9 16.39 -3.38 25.17
N CYS A 10 17.67 -3.55 24.83
CA CYS A 10 18.48 -4.70 25.29
C CYS A 10 19.63 -4.30 26.22
N ASN A 11 19.78 -3.00 26.51
CA ASN A 11 20.80 -2.41 27.38
C ASN A 11 22.25 -2.71 26.99
N LYS A 12 22.50 -3.19 25.76
CA LYS A 12 23.85 -3.43 25.22
C LYS A 12 24.41 -2.18 24.55
N THR A 13 25.68 -1.89 24.84
CA THR A 13 26.50 -0.90 24.13
C THR A 13 26.91 -1.44 22.77
N LYS A 14 26.59 -0.70 21.72
CA LYS A 14 26.78 -1.11 20.32
C LYS A 14 27.30 0.07 19.51
N LYS A 15 27.96 -0.21 18.38
CA LYS A 15 28.37 0.86 17.45
C LYS A 15 27.15 1.61 16.93
N VAL A 16 27.28 2.92 16.70
CA VAL A 16 26.21 3.75 16.09
C VAL A 16 25.73 3.17 14.75
N SER A 17 26.59 2.50 13.99
CA SER A 17 26.22 1.79 12.75
C SER A 17 25.19 0.67 12.94
N GLU A 18 25.03 0.15 14.16
CA GLU A 18 23.98 -0.82 14.50
C GLU A 18 22.62 -0.19 14.82
N PHE A 19 22.53 1.14 14.75
CA PHE A 19 21.31 1.89 14.91
C PHE A 19 20.89 2.49 13.56
N THR A 20 19.60 2.79 13.42
CA THR A 20 19.06 3.44 12.23
C THR A 20 19.01 4.95 12.45
N LYS A 21 19.32 5.73 11.41
CA LYS A 21 19.17 7.19 11.43
C LYS A 21 17.71 7.56 11.67
N ASP A 22 17.49 8.57 12.51
CA ASP A 22 16.17 9.08 12.85
C ASP A 22 16.27 10.56 13.21
N SER A 23 15.92 11.42 12.25
CA SER A 23 16.00 12.88 12.41
C SER A 23 15.03 13.43 13.45
N SER A 24 14.06 12.63 13.94
CA SER A 24 13.17 13.03 15.03
C SER A 24 13.82 12.94 16.41
N THR A 25 14.98 12.30 16.51
CA THR A 25 15.74 12.18 17.76
C THR A 25 16.82 13.25 17.86
N PHE A 26 17.13 13.69 19.09
CA PHE A 26 18.11 14.74 19.36
C PHE A 26 19.48 14.45 18.72
N ASP A 27 19.94 13.19 18.77
CA ASP A 27 21.22 12.78 18.21
C ASP A 27 21.11 12.17 16.79
N GLY A 28 19.94 12.30 16.15
CA GLY A 28 19.72 11.85 14.78
C GLY A 28 19.74 10.33 14.58
N ILE A 29 19.71 9.55 15.67
CA ILE A 29 19.86 8.09 15.68
C ILE A 29 18.86 7.47 16.66
N ARG A 30 18.20 6.37 16.27
CA ARG A 30 17.24 5.68 17.14
C ARG A 30 17.81 5.26 18.50
N THR A 31 16.92 5.19 19.48
CA THR A 31 17.23 4.69 20.84
C THR A 31 17.37 3.18 20.93
N LYS A 32 16.84 2.45 19.93
CA LYS A 32 16.87 0.98 19.85
C LYS A 32 17.80 0.54 18.71
N CYS A 33 18.60 -0.50 18.95
CA CYS A 33 19.42 -1.09 17.89
C CYS A 33 18.56 -1.77 16.81
N LYS A 34 19.11 -1.95 15.61
CA LYS A 34 18.45 -2.59 14.45
C LYS A 34 17.85 -3.95 14.80
N ALA A 35 18.55 -4.77 15.60
CA ALA A 35 18.05 -6.08 16.01
C ALA A 35 16.78 -5.97 16.86
N CYS A 36 16.76 -5.09 17.85
CA CYS A 36 15.56 -4.82 18.66
C CYS A 36 14.44 -4.22 17.81
N GLN A 37 14.77 -3.32 16.87
CA GLN A 37 13.79 -2.72 15.98
C GLN A 37 13.11 -3.75 15.08
N ARG A 38 13.86 -4.73 14.56
CA ARG A 38 13.30 -5.84 13.76
C ARG A 38 12.30 -6.66 14.58
N LYS A 39 12.62 -6.98 15.84
CA LYS A 39 11.69 -7.69 16.73
C LYS A 39 10.40 -6.91 16.97
N VAL A 40 10.52 -5.61 17.27
CA VAL A 40 9.36 -4.72 17.45
C VAL A 40 8.51 -4.66 16.18
N TYR A 41 9.15 -4.51 15.01
CA TYR A 41 8.45 -4.45 13.73
C TYR A 41 7.77 -5.78 13.40
N SER A 42 8.43 -6.91 13.62
CA SER A 42 7.85 -8.26 13.44
C SER A 42 6.58 -8.41 14.26
N ASN A 43 6.65 -8.14 15.57
CA ASN A 43 5.52 -8.22 16.48
C ASN A 43 4.38 -7.27 16.08
N TYR A 44 4.72 -6.02 15.69
CA TYR A 44 3.74 -5.07 15.18
C TYR A 44 3.06 -5.59 13.91
N SER A 45 3.85 -6.10 12.96
CA SER A 45 3.37 -6.57 11.67
C SER A 45 2.50 -7.82 11.76
N GLU A 46 2.80 -8.70 12.72
CA GLU A 46 2.02 -9.88 13.01
C GLU A 46 0.67 -9.51 13.63
N ARG A 47 0.68 -8.69 14.69
CA ARG A 47 -0.53 -8.20 15.36
C ARG A 47 -1.43 -7.39 14.42
N ASN A 48 -0.85 -6.66 13.48
CA ASN A 48 -1.57 -5.77 12.55
C ASN A 48 -1.60 -6.31 11.12
N LYS A 49 -1.38 -7.62 10.92
CA LYS A 49 -1.21 -8.21 9.58
C LYS A 49 -2.35 -7.84 8.62
N LYS A 50 -3.60 -7.95 9.08
CA LYS A 50 -4.80 -7.58 8.30
C LYS A 50 -4.82 -6.08 7.97
N ALA A 51 -4.60 -5.22 8.97
CA ALA A 51 -4.61 -3.77 8.76
C ALA A 51 -3.49 -3.31 7.80
N ILE A 52 -2.29 -3.89 7.91
CA ILE A 52 -1.18 -3.62 6.99
C ILE A 52 -1.52 -4.10 5.58
N ALA A 53 -2.05 -5.32 5.43
CA ALA A 53 -2.46 -5.84 4.13
C ALA A 53 -3.52 -4.94 3.48
N ASN A 54 -4.53 -4.50 4.24
CA ASN A 54 -5.56 -3.59 3.77
C ASN A 54 -4.96 -2.24 3.33
N ARG A 55 -4.08 -1.63 4.14
CA ARG A 55 -3.39 -0.38 3.75
C ARG A 55 -2.56 -0.52 2.48
N VAL A 56 -1.86 -1.65 2.33
CA VAL A 56 -1.10 -1.95 1.12
C VAL A 56 -2.03 -2.11 -0.08
N GLN A 57 -3.15 -2.78 0.09
CA GLN A 57 -4.16 -2.95 -0.96
C GLN A 57 -4.75 -1.60 -1.38
N GLU A 58 -5.19 -0.78 -0.43
CA GLU A 58 -5.76 0.54 -0.70
C GLU A 58 -4.77 1.44 -1.43
N ARG A 59 -3.50 1.45 -1.00
CA ARG A 59 -2.46 2.22 -1.68
C ARG A 59 -2.28 1.80 -3.14
N ARG A 60 -2.41 0.51 -3.44
CA ARG A 60 -2.34 -0.01 -4.82
C ARG A 60 -3.54 0.43 -5.65
N TYR A 61 -4.74 0.39 -5.09
CA TYR A 61 -5.95 0.86 -5.78
C TYR A 61 -5.88 2.37 -6.06
N LEU A 62 -5.50 3.17 -5.07
CA LEU A 62 -5.31 4.61 -5.24
C LEU A 62 -4.26 4.92 -6.30
N ALA A 63 -3.12 4.23 -6.30
CA ALA A 63 -2.08 4.44 -7.30
C ALA A 63 -2.50 4.02 -8.71
N LYS A 64 -3.27 2.94 -8.85
CA LYS A 64 -3.65 2.38 -10.15
C LYS A 64 -4.86 3.08 -10.77
N TYR A 65 -5.84 3.44 -9.93
CA TYR A 65 -7.14 3.89 -10.38
C TYR A 65 -7.53 5.28 -9.84
N GLY A 66 -6.81 5.82 -8.86
CA GLY A 66 -7.16 7.09 -8.20
C GLY A 66 -8.23 6.98 -7.10
N TYR A 67 -8.74 5.78 -6.83
CA TYR A 67 -9.85 5.55 -5.88
C TYR A 67 -9.53 4.41 -4.91
N THR A 68 -10.18 4.40 -3.75
CA THR A 68 -10.14 3.25 -2.82
C THR A 68 -10.87 2.05 -3.43
N LYS A 69 -10.62 0.86 -2.88
CA LYS A 69 -11.32 -0.35 -3.31
C LYS A 69 -12.84 -0.20 -3.17
N GLU A 70 -13.29 0.33 -2.04
CA GLU A 70 -14.72 0.49 -1.73
C GLU A 70 -15.39 1.51 -2.66
N GLN A 71 -14.74 2.65 -2.92
CA GLN A 71 -15.24 3.66 -3.85
C GLN A 71 -15.39 3.09 -5.26
N LEU A 72 -14.37 2.37 -5.73
CA LEU A 72 -14.39 1.75 -7.06
C LEU A 72 -15.50 0.70 -7.17
N GLN A 73 -15.70 -0.10 -6.12
CA GLN A 73 -16.76 -1.10 -6.08
C GLN A 73 -18.14 -0.44 -6.14
N GLN A 74 -18.39 0.62 -5.37
CA GLN A 74 -19.65 1.39 -5.43
C GLN A 74 -19.91 1.98 -6.82
N MET A 75 -18.86 2.48 -7.49
CA MET A 75 -19.00 2.99 -8.87
C MET A 75 -19.42 1.89 -9.84
N ILE A 76 -18.84 0.70 -9.74
CA ILE A 76 -19.19 -0.43 -10.61
C ILE A 76 -20.60 -0.97 -10.27
N GLU A 77 -20.92 -1.09 -8.99
CA GLU A 77 -22.23 -1.55 -8.49
C GLU A 77 -23.37 -0.60 -8.87
N SER A 78 -23.09 0.70 -9.03
CA SER A 78 -24.08 1.66 -9.56
C SER A 78 -24.58 1.32 -10.96
N GLY A 79 -23.91 0.40 -11.67
CA GLY A 79 -24.27 0.00 -13.03
C GLY A 79 -24.00 1.07 -14.08
N LYS A 80 -23.22 2.11 -13.76
CA LYS A 80 -22.88 3.22 -14.69
C LYS A 80 -21.45 3.17 -15.20
N TYR A 81 -20.55 2.50 -14.48
CA TYR A 81 -19.12 2.51 -14.75
C TYR A 81 -18.57 1.09 -14.90
N LYS A 82 -17.51 0.94 -15.68
CA LYS A 82 -16.75 -0.30 -15.87
C LYS A 82 -15.28 0.02 -16.11
N ILE A 83 -14.41 -0.89 -15.66
CA ILE A 83 -12.97 -0.79 -15.91
C ILE A 83 -12.65 -1.47 -17.23
N CYS A 84 -11.88 -0.80 -18.09
CA CYS A 84 -11.34 -1.41 -19.29
C CYS A 84 -10.12 -2.28 -18.95
N TYR A 85 -10.13 -3.56 -19.34
CA TYR A 85 -9.02 -4.49 -19.05
C TYR A 85 -7.68 -4.09 -19.70
N SER A 86 -7.72 -3.40 -20.85
CA SER A 86 -6.51 -2.99 -21.57
C SER A 86 -5.85 -1.74 -20.98
N CYS A 87 -6.57 -0.60 -20.91
CA CYS A 87 -6.00 0.64 -20.38
C CYS A 87 -6.17 0.83 -18.86
N ASN A 88 -6.88 -0.05 -18.17
CA ASN A 88 -7.21 0.07 -16.74
C ASN A 88 -8.00 1.33 -16.36
N MET A 89 -8.53 2.08 -17.34
CA MET A 89 -9.35 3.26 -17.09
C MET A 89 -10.75 2.87 -16.61
N ILE A 90 -11.24 3.60 -15.60
CA ILE A 90 -12.63 3.57 -15.18
C ILE A 90 -13.41 4.46 -16.14
N LEU A 91 -14.34 3.89 -16.88
CA LEU A 91 -15.10 4.59 -17.92
C LEU A 91 -16.59 4.32 -17.73
N THR A 92 -17.43 5.23 -18.21
CA THR A 92 -18.87 5.01 -18.27
C THR A 92 -19.21 3.91 -19.30
N LEU A 93 -20.34 3.22 -19.11
CA LEU A 93 -20.69 2.05 -19.94
C LEU A 93 -20.86 2.35 -21.44
N ASP A 94 -21.17 3.59 -21.80
CA ASP A 94 -21.22 4.08 -23.19
C ASP A 94 -19.85 4.04 -23.90
N TYR A 95 -18.74 3.94 -23.17
CA TYR A 95 -17.41 3.69 -23.75
C TYR A 95 -17.16 2.23 -24.12
N PHE A 96 -18.11 1.33 -23.86
CA PHE A 96 -18.02 -0.09 -24.19
C PHE A 96 -19.09 -0.46 -25.23
N ARG A 97 -18.91 -1.61 -25.91
CA ARG A 97 -19.90 -2.12 -26.87
C ARG A 97 -20.77 -3.16 -26.20
N THR A 98 -22.01 -3.28 -26.65
CA THR A 98 -22.90 -4.36 -26.23
C THR A 98 -22.68 -5.61 -27.07
N THR A 99 -22.57 -6.78 -26.45
CA THR A 99 -22.59 -8.08 -27.13
C THR A 99 -24.03 -8.54 -27.31
N GLY A 100 -24.35 -9.16 -28.46
CA GLY A 100 -25.73 -9.38 -28.96
C GLY A 100 -26.66 -10.30 -28.16
N GLU A 101 -26.34 -10.68 -26.93
CA GLU A 101 -27.18 -11.52 -26.07
C GLU A 101 -27.18 -10.98 -24.64
N GLY A 102 -28.25 -10.25 -24.28
CA GLY A 102 -28.35 -9.50 -23.03
C GLY A 102 -27.49 -8.24 -23.04
N ILE A 103 -27.81 -7.24 -22.21
CA ILE A 103 -27.07 -5.98 -22.09
C ILE A 103 -25.69 -6.24 -21.43
N LYS A 104 -24.81 -6.95 -22.13
CA LYS A 104 -23.46 -7.30 -21.71
C LYS A 104 -22.49 -6.40 -22.44
N PHE A 105 -21.59 -5.76 -21.71
CA PHE A 105 -20.58 -4.87 -22.27
C PHE A 105 -19.26 -5.59 -22.49
N THR A 106 -18.54 -5.25 -23.57
CA THR A 106 -17.19 -5.74 -23.85
C THR A 106 -16.21 -5.44 -22.69
N GLU A 107 -15.16 -6.23 -22.55
CA GLU A 107 -14.14 -6.02 -21.51
C GLU A 107 -13.17 -4.87 -21.81
N LYS A 108 -12.99 -4.55 -23.10
CA LYS A 108 -12.22 -3.40 -23.57
C LYS A 108 -13.14 -2.25 -23.96
N CYS A 109 -12.68 -1.03 -23.73
CA CYS A 109 -13.34 0.16 -24.23
C CYS A 109 -13.17 0.30 -25.75
N LYS A 110 -13.99 1.16 -26.36
CA LYS A 110 -14.02 1.41 -27.81
C LYS A 110 -12.67 1.84 -28.38
N THR A 111 -11.81 2.49 -27.59
CA THR A 111 -10.51 3.03 -28.01
C THR A 111 -9.37 2.02 -27.90
N CYS A 112 -9.43 1.05 -26.98
CA CYS A 112 -8.37 0.06 -26.75
C CYS A 112 -8.58 -1.26 -27.50
N ARG A 113 -9.46 -1.29 -28.50
CA ARG A 113 -9.85 -2.50 -29.23
C ARG A 113 -8.64 -3.37 -29.57
#